data_AF-A0A950PZ49-F1
#
_entry.id   AF-A0A950PZ49-F1
#
_cell.length_a   1.000
_cell.length_b   1.000
_cell.length_c   1.000
_cell.angle_alpha   90.00
_cell.angle_beta   90.00
_cell.angle_gamma   90.00
#
_symmetry.space_group_name_H-M   'P 1'
#
loop_
_entity.id
_entity.type
_entity.pdbx_description
1 polymer ?
#
loop_
_entity_poly.entity_id
_entity_poly.type
_entity_poly.pdbx_seq_one_letter_code
_entity_poly.pdbx_strand_id
1 'polypeptide(L)' 'MATKMVWKSRAVTRPVEAGNSAVCAACDEPVKFAARNKAFQVICNVYENGVWDRVEHFHAECYAAAGEPYGTAA' A
#
# COMPACT_ATOMS: atom_id res chain seq x y z
N MET A 1 -29.20 13.43 12.64
CA MET A 1 -28.68 12.21 11.99
C MET A 1 -27.16 12.32 11.95
N ALA A 2 -26.44 11.40 12.59
CA ALA A 2 -24.98 11.40 12.52
C ALA A 2 -24.57 10.97 11.10
N THR A 3 -23.86 11.83 10.38
CA THR A 3 -23.24 11.50 9.10
C THR A 3 -22.24 10.38 9.36
N LYS A 4 -22.61 9.15 8.97
CA LYS A 4 -21.72 8.00 9.09
C LYS A 4 -20.55 8.24 8.13
N MET A 5 -19.39 8.63 8.66
CA MET A 5 -18.19 8.82 7.85
C MET A 5 -17.86 7.49 7.18
N VAL A 6 -17.95 7.46 5.85
CA VAL A 6 -17.52 6.30 5.06
C VAL A 6 -16.01 6.35 4.99
N TRP A 7 -15.35 5.43 5.68
CA TRP A 7 -13.90 5.28 5.61
C TRP A 7 -13.51 4.86 4.20
N LYS A 8 -12.59 5.62 3.59
CA LYS A 8 -12.06 5.35 2.26
C LYS A 8 -10.68 4.74 2.38
N SER A 9 -10.38 3.81 1.46
CA SER A 9 -9.03 3.29 1.28
C SER A 9 -8.03 4.41 1.02
N ARG A 10 -6.81 4.22 1.53
CA ARG A 10 -5.72 5.18 1.39
C ARG A 10 -4.42 4.45 1.16
N ALA A 11 -3.58 5.01 0.32
CA ALA A 11 -2.22 4.57 0.07
C ALA A 11 -1.22 5.57 0.63
N VAL A 12 -0.10 5.07 1.15
CA VAL A 12 1.03 5.88 1.61
C VAL A 12 2.33 5.31 1.09
N THR A 13 3.21 6.18 0.60
CA THR A 13 4.55 5.79 0.16
C THR A 13 5.52 5.86 1.32
N ARG A 14 6.25 4.76 1.58
CA ARG A 14 7.23 4.65 2.66
C ARG A 14 8.52 4.02 2.12
N PRO A 15 9.70 4.40 2.64
CA PRO A 15 10.91 3.63 2.38
C PRO A 15 10.75 2.21 2.95
N VAL A 16 11.27 1.21 2.23
CA VAL A 16 11.33 -0.16 2.73
C VAL A 16 12.35 -0.20 3.86
N GLU A 17 11.99 -0.79 4.98
CA GLU A 17 12.88 -0.95 6.14
C GLU A 17 13.56 -2.31 6.12
N ALA A 18 14.77 -2.39 6.70
CA ALA A 18 15.48 -3.66 6.83
C ALA A 18 14.66 -4.63 7.70
N GLY A 19 14.43 -5.85 7.19
CA GLY A 19 13.56 -6.82 7.85
C GLY A 19 12.10 -6.79 7.40
N ASN A 20 11.75 -5.99 6.38
CA ASN A 20 10.42 -6.06 5.77
C ASN A 20 10.18 -7.44 5.12
N SER A 21 9.09 -8.08 5.52
CA SER A 21 8.63 -9.38 5.01
C SER A 21 7.35 -9.28 4.17
N ALA A 22 6.93 -8.06 3.83
CA ALA A 22 5.71 -7.85 3.05
C ALA A 22 5.85 -8.39 1.62
N VAL A 23 4.75 -8.92 1.09
CA VAL A 23 4.63 -9.41 -0.28
C VAL A 23 3.80 -8.42 -1.08
N CYS A 24 4.21 -8.15 -2.31
CA CYS A 24 3.48 -7.26 -3.19
C CYS A 24 2.20 -7.92 -3.67
N ALA A 25 1.06 -7.27 -3.46
CA ALA A 25 -0.23 -7.77 -3.90
C ALA A 25 -0.48 -7.66 -5.42
N ALA A 26 0.44 -7.06 -6.19
CA ALA A 26 0.32 -6.96 -7.65
C ALA A 26 1.14 -8.01 -8.41
N CYS A 27 2.30 -8.43 -7.88
CA CYS A 27 3.20 -9.38 -8.53
C CYS A 27 3.55 -10.61 -7.69
N ASP A 28 3.02 -10.70 -6.46
CA ASP A 28 3.26 -11.79 -5.50
C ASP A 28 4.74 -11.96 -5.09
N GLU A 29 5.61 -11.00 -5.41
CA GLU A 29 7.02 -11.00 -5.03
C GLU A 29 7.26 -10.23 -3.71
N PRO A 30 8.25 -10.63 -2.91
CA PRO A 30 8.60 -9.93 -1.67
C PRO A 30 9.09 -8.50 -1.94
N VAL A 31 8.59 -7.55 -1.16
CA VAL A 31 9.04 -6.16 -1.16
C VAL A 31 10.35 -6.07 -0.38
N LYS A 32 11.46 -6.38 -1.05
CA LYS A 32 12.78 -6.47 -0.42
C LYS A 32 13.41 -5.11 -0.19
N PHE A 33 14.04 -4.97 0.97
CA PHE A 33 14.96 -3.89 1.24
C PHE A 33 16.20 -4.00 0.34
N ALA A 34 16.57 -2.91 -0.33
CA ALA A 34 17.85 -2.79 -1.00
C ALA A 34 18.68 -1.70 -0.30
N ALA A 35 19.86 -2.05 0.22
CA ALA A 35 20.69 -1.09 0.96
C ALA A 35 21.28 0.01 0.05
N ARG A 36 21.53 -0.31 -1.23
CA ARG A 36 22.12 0.61 -2.22
C ARG A 36 21.09 1.47 -2.93
N ASN A 37 19.88 0.97 -3.13
CA ASN A 37 18.78 1.69 -3.74
C ASN A 37 17.73 1.91 -2.67
N LYS A 38 17.41 3.16 -2.32
CA LYS A 38 16.28 3.45 -1.42
C LYS A 38 15.00 2.90 -2.05
N ALA A 39 14.68 1.65 -1.75
CA ALA A 39 13.48 0.99 -2.22
C ALA A 39 12.29 1.64 -1.50
N PHE A 40 11.22 1.89 -2.24
CA PHE A 40 9.98 2.41 -1.71
C PHE A 40 8.89 1.35 -1.83
N GLN A 41 8.07 1.27 -0.80
CA GLN A 41 6.84 0.49 -0.79
C GLN A 41 5.65 1.42 -0.68
N VAL A 42 4.54 0.99 -1.26
CA VAL A 42 3.25 1.60 -1.04
C VAL A 42 2.46 0.70 -0.11
N ILE A 43 1.97 1.26 0.99
CA ILE A 43 1.13 0.56 1.96
C ILE A 43 -0.29 1.09 1.78
N CYS A 44 -1.23 0.20 1.51
CA CYS A 44 -2.62 0.53 1.26
C CYS A 44 -3.49 0.00 2.39
N ASN A 45 -4.15 0.91 3.11
CA ASN A 45 -5.18 0.51 4.05
C ASN A 45 -6.50 0.40 3.29
N VAL A 46 -7.02 -0.83 3.18
CA VAL A 46 -8.22 -1.13 2.39
C VAL A 46 -9.43 -1.14 3.31
N TYR A 47 -10.44 -0.36 2.94
CA TYR A 47 -11.73 -0.34 3.61
C TYR A 47 -12.81 -0.82 2.65
N GLU A 48 -13.56 -1.84 3.03
CA GLU A 48 -14.72 -2.34 2.31
C GLU A 48 -15.99 -1.95 3.07
N ASN A 49 -16.97 -1.35 2.38
CA ASN A 49 -18.22 -0.87 2.97
C ASN A 49 -18.02 0.09 4.17
N GLY A 50 -16.92 0.84 4.19
CA GLY A 50 -16.58 1.74 5.29
C GLY A 50 -16.13 1.02 6.56
N VAL A 51 -15.71 -0.23 6.47
CA VAL A 51 -15.08 -1.00 7.55
C VAL A 51 -13.67 -1.37 7.12
N TRP A 52 -12.72 -1.36 8.05
CA TRP A 52 -11.37 -1.82 7.75
C TRP A 52 -11.40 -3.29 7.34
N ASP A 53 -10.79 -3.61 6.21
CA ASP A 53 -10.74 -4.99 5.70
C ASP A 53 -9.33 -5.57 5.89
N ARG A 54 -8.32 -4.92 5.28
CA ARG A 54 -6.94 -5.40 5.26
C ARG A 54 -5.92 -4.31 4.95
N VAL A 55 -4.65 -4.66 5.09
CA VAL A 55 -3.52 -3.86 4.59
C VAL A 55 -2.87 -4.60 3.44
N GLU A 56 -2.70 -3.92 2.31
CA GLU A 56 -1.99 -4.45 1.16
C GLU A 56 -0.68 -3.68 0.95
N HIS A 57 0.35 -4.41 0.53
CA HIS A 57 1.66 -3.84 0.25
C HIS A 57 1.95 -3.96 -1.24
N PHE A 58 2.61 -2.96 -1.79
CA PHE A 58 3.03 -2.93 -3.17
C PHE A 58 4.46 -2.40 -3.30
N HIS A 59 5.20 -2.84 -4.32
CA HIS A 59 6.34 -2.06 -4.78
C HIS A 59 5.82 -0.73 -5.34
N ALA A 60 6.60 0.34 -5.18
CA ALA A 60 6.21 1.66 -5.71
C ALA A 60 5.95 1.62 -7.23
N GLU A 61 6.76 0.87 -7.97
CA GLU A 61 6.58 0.66 -9.41
C GLU A 61 5.29 -0.11 -9.74
N CYS A 62 4.99 -1.19 -9.01
CA CYS A 62 3.79 -1.98 -9.23
C CYS A 62 2.53 -1.19 -8.92
N TYR A 63 2.57 -0.36 -7.86
CA TYR A 63 1.44 0.50 -7.50
C TYR A 63 1.13 1.54 -8.57
N ALA A 64 2.17 2.17 -9.12
CA ALA A 64 2.04 3.13 -10.22
C ALA A 64 1.57 2.43 -11.51
N ALA A 65 2.10 1.25 -11.81
CA ALA A 65 1.68 0.46 -12.99
C ALA A 65 0.22 -0.01 -12.89
N ALA A 66 -0.27 -0.29 -11.68
CA ALA A 66 -1.66 -0.66 -11.41
C ALA A 66 -2.64 0.54 -11.46
N GLY A 67 -2.15 1.76 -11.69
CA GLY A 67 -2.98 2.96 -11.78
C GLY A 67 -3.55 3.42 -10.43
N GLU A 68 -2.82 3.18 -9.34
CA GLU A 68 -3.16 3.67 -8.00
C GLU A 68 -4.55 3.19 -7.49
N PRO A 69 -4.76 1.87 -7.35
CA PRO A 69 -6.08 1.28 -7.08
C PRO A 69 -6.74 1.75 -5.78
N TYR A 70 -5.94 2.25 -4.83
CA TYR A 70 -6.38 2.74 -3.53
C TYR A 70 -6.19 4.26 -3.35
N GLY A 71 -6.05 4.99 -4.46
CA GLY A 71 -5.84 6.43 -4.51
C GLY A 71 -4.36 6.84 -4.48
N THR A 72 -4.10 8.14 -4.60
CA THR A 72 -2.73 8.65 -4.66
C THR A 72 -1.92 8.28 -3.43
N ALA A 73 -0.75 7.67 -3.64
CA ALA A 73 0.17 7.29 -2.58
C ALA A 73 0.97 8.52 -2.10
N ALA A 74 0.31 9.35 -1.30
CA ALA A 74 0.86 10.58 -0.72
C ALA A 74 1.79 10.33 0.48
#